data_AF-A0A7J9MKG1-F1
#
_entry.id   AF-A0A7J9MKG1-F1
#
_cell.length_a   1.000
_cell.length_b   1.000
_cell.length_c   1.000
_cell.angle_alpha   90.00
_cell.angle_beta   90.00
_cell.angle_gamma   90.00
#
_symmetry.space_group_name_H-M   'P 1'
#
loop_
_entity.id
_entity.type
_entity.pdbx_description
1 polymer ?
#
loop_
_entity_poly.entity_id
_entity_poly.type
_entity_poly.pdbx_seq_one_letter_code
_entity_poly.pdbx_strand_id
1 'polypeptide(L)'
;WVANTLDFNKTYDASVFETTIRVVGGLLSTYDLSGDNIFLEKARDIADRLLPAWDTPSGIPYNIIDLARGNAHNPGWTGGDSILADSGTEQLEFIALSQRTGDPKYQEKVEKAIVALNKTFPADGLVPIYVNPNDGTAYGTITFGAMGDRDMWETSMKGLVSLIRRSSPSSFAYICEKTRETLTDKMDELACFAPGMLALGSSGYGKVEAKKILSLAEELAWTCYNFYQSTQTKLAGENYLFNPGRDMSVGTTWNILRPETVESLFYLWRLTGNVTYQEWGWNIFQAFEKNCRIESGYVGLT
;
A
#
# COMPACT_ATOMS: atom_id res chain seq x y z
N TRP A 1 16.94 -19.37 14.08
CA TRP A 1 16.73 -18.02 14.65
C TRP A 1 15.29 -17.84 15.09
N VAL A 2 14.28 -17.89 14.19
CA VAL A 2 12.85 -17.75 14.55
C VAL A 2 12.44 -18.63 15.74
N ALA A 3 12.83 -19.90 15.71
CA ALA A 3 12.53 -20.85 16.78
C ALA A 3 13.10 -20.48 18.16
N ASN A 4 14.31 -19.93 18.18
CA ASN A 4 15.15 -19.93 19.37
C ASN A 4 15.37 -18.54 19.95
N THR A 5 15.25 -17.48 19.14
CA THR A 5 15.70 -16.13 19.51
C THR A 5 14.74 -15.01 19.13
N LEU A 6 13.73 -15.27 18.28
CA LEU A 6 12.71 -14.28 17.97
C LEU A 6 11.75 -14.13 19.16
N ASP A 7 11.75 -12.95 19.77
CA ASP A 7 10.99 -12.61 20.97
C ASP A 7 10.34 -11.24 20.82
N PHE A 8 9.01 -11.21 20.91
CA PHE A 8 8.19 -10.00 20.77
C PHE A 8 7.88 -9.34 22.12
N ASN A 9 8.32 -9.93 23.23
CA ASN A 9 8.12 -9.35 24.56
C ASN A 9 9.15 -8.25 24.85
N LYS A 10 9.08 -7.17 24.06
CA LYS A 10 10.00 -6.04 24.11
C LYS A 10 9.22 -4.75 24.34
N THR A 11 9.75 -3.93 25.24
CA THR A 11 9.26 -2.57 25.48
C THR A 11 9.92 -1.64 24.48
N TYR A 12 9.19 -1.31 23.42
CA TYR A 12 9.51 -0.25 22.47
C TYR A 12 8.24 0.11 21.67
N ASP A 13 8.21 1.31 21.09
CA ASP A 13 7.13 1.75 20.22
C ASP A 13 7.26 1.09 18.84
N ALA A 14 6.37 0.15 18.55
CA ALA A 14 6.25 -0.49 17.24
C ALA A 14 5.12 0.16 16.43
N SER A 15 5.31 0.31 15.11
CA SER A 15 4.20 0.63 14.21
C SER A 15 3.32 -0.62 14.05
N VAL A 16 2.01 -0.47 14.26
CA VAL A 16 1.02 -1.55 14.14
C VAL A 16 0.95 -2.03 12.70
N PHE A 17 0.83 -1.09 11.76
CA PHE A 17 0.82 -1.36 10.32
C PHE A 17 2.07 -2.08 9.84
N GLU A 18 3.25 -1.52 10.11
CA GLU A 18 4.52 -2.11 9.63
C GLU A 18 4.78 -3.49 10.26
N THR A 19 4.39 -3.68 11.51
CA THR A 19 4.51 -4.98 12.17
C THR A 19 3.53 -5.99 11.56
N THR A 20 2.32 -5.56 11.21
CA THR A 20 1.31 -6.41 10.59
C THR A 20 1.76 -6.88 9.20
N ILE A 21 2.01 -5.95 8.27
CA ILE A 21 2.29 -6.32 6.87
C ILE A 21 3.64 -7.06 6.72
N ARG A 22 4.63 -6.76 7.56
CA ARG A 22 5.97 -7.36 7.44
C ARG A 22 6.12 -8.62 8.28
N VAL A 23 5.74 -8.56 9.55
CA VAL A 23 6.01 -9.64 10.51
C VAL A 23 4.87 -10.64 10.51
N VAL A 24 3.62 -10.22 10.71
CA VAL A 24 2.47 -11.14 10.66
C VAL A 24 2.35 -11.74 9.27
N GLY A 25 2.32 -10.90 8.24
CA GLY A 25 2.24 -11.35 6.84
C GLY A 25 3.39 -12.26 6.42
N GLY A 26 4.63 -11.92 6.80
CA GLY A 26 5.81 -12.74 6.51
C GLY A 26 5.79 -14.11 7.20
N LEU A 27 5.38 -14.17 8.47
CA LEU A 27 5.26 -15.41 9.22
C LEU A 27 4.13 -16.29 8.67
N LEU A 28 2.96 -15.72 8.36
CA LEU A 28 1.83 -16.44 7.76
C LEU A 28 2.19 -17.00 6.37
N SER A 29 2.85 -16.19 5.53
CA SER A 29 3.29 -16.64 4.20
C SER A 29 4.30 -17.78 4.31
N THR A 30 5.22 -17.71 5.28
CA THR A 30 6.20 -18.77 5.53
C THR A 30 5.52 -20.05 6.02
N TYR A 31 4.54 -19.93 6.91
CA TYR A 31 3.71 -21.05 7.35
C TYR A 31 2.98 -21.72 6.17
N ASP A 32 2.26 -20.94 5.35
CA ASP A 32 1.47 -21.46 4.24
C ASP A 32 2.36 -22.15 3.17
N LEU A 33 3.61 -21.70 2.98
CA LEU A 33 4.56 -22.30 2.03
C LEU A 33 5.32 -23.51 2.60
N SER A 34 5.61 -23.53 3.90
CA SER A 34 6.47 -24.57 4.52
C SER A 34 5.71 -25.65 5.27
N GLY A 35 4.51 -25.34 5.78
CA GLY A 35 3.76 -26.18 6.72
C GLY A 35 4.36 -26.24 8.13
N ASP A 36 5.40 -25.45 8.44
CA ASP A 36 6.02 -25.47 9.78
C ASP A 36 5.25 -24.60 10.77
N ASN A 37 4.59 -25.26 11.72
CA ASN A 37 3.70 -24.64 12.71
C ASN A 37 4.36 -23.55 13.56
N ILE A 38 5.70 -23.56 13.69
CA ILE A 38 6.39 -22.55 14.48
C ILE A 38 6.13 -21.12 13.98
N PHE A 39 5.94 -20.96 12.67
CA PHE A 39 5.65 -19.66 12.07
C PHE A 39 4.22 -19.22 12.39
N LEU A 40 3.25 -20.14 12.40
CA LEU A 40 1.88 -19.84 12.82
C LEU A 40 1.81 -19.48 14.32
N GLU A 41 2.54 -20.21 15.16
CA GLU A 41 2.65 -19.89 16.60
C GLU A 41 3.24 -18.50 16.83
N LYS A 42 4.30 -18.14 16.10
CA LYS A 42 4.91 -16.81 16.17
C LYS A 42 3.99 -15.72 15.60
N ALA A 43 3.27 -15.98 14.51
CA ALA A 43 2.30 -15.05 13.94
C ALA A 43 1.19 -14.75 14.95
N ARG A 44 0.73 -15.78 15.67
CA ARG A 44 -0.25 -15.65 16.74
C ARG A 44 0.27 -14.79 17.91
N ASP A 45 1.48 -15.06 18.41
CA ASP A 45 2.09 -14.31 19.52
C ASP A 45 2.20 -12.80 19.19
N ILE A 46 2.72 -12.45 18.01
CA ILE A 46 2.80 -11.03 17.63
C ILE A 46 1.42 -10.40 17.43
N ALA A 47 0.48 -11.11 16.79
CA ALA A 47 -0.87 -10.57 16.57
C ALA A 47 -1.63 -10.35 17.88
N ASP A 48 -1.53 -11.28 18.84
CA ASP A 48 -2.12 -11.14 20.17
C ASP A 48 -1.61 -9.88 20.90
N ARG A 49 -0.35 -9.51 20.70
CA ARG A 49 0.27 -8.30 21.27
C ARG A 49 -0.17 -7.01 20.58
N LEU A 50 -0.59 -7.08 19.32
CA LEU A 50 -1.07 -5.93 18.54
C LEU A 50 -2.53 -5.60 18.87
N LEU A 51 -3.34 -6.58 19.31
CA LEU A 51 -4.79 -6.41 19.56
C LEU A 51 -5.20 -5.18 20.38
N PRO A 52 -4.46 -4.73 21.41
CA PRO A 52 -4.80 -3.51 22.15
C PRO A 52 -4.83 -2.24 21.30
N ALA A 53 -4.18 -2.21 20.12
CA ALA A 53 -4.20 -1.05 19.24
C ALA A 53 -5.62 -0.68 18.80
N TRP A 54 -6.51 -1.67 18.67
CA TRP A 54 -7.92 -1.49 18.30
C TRP A 54 -8.84 -1.23 19.49
N ASP A 55 -8.32 -1.06 20.71
CA ASP A 55 -9.13 -0.73 21.89
C ASP A 55 -9.46 0.77 21.92
N THR A 56 -10.10 1.22 20.84
CA THR A 56 -10.59 2.58 20.63
C THR A 56 -12.11 2.59 20.54
N PRO A 57 -12.80 3.72 20.82
CA PRO A 57 -14.26 3.76 20.77
C PRO A 57 -14.85 3.42 19.40
N SER A 58 -14.16 3.77 18.30
CA SER A 58 -14.62 3.47 16.94
C SER A 58 -14.23 2.07 16.46
N GLY A 59 -13.19 1.47 17.04
CA GLY A 59 -12.54 0.27 16.52
C GLY A 59 -11.51 0.53 15.42
N ILE A 60 -11.18 1.80 15.13
CA ILE A 60 -10.02 2.17 14.31
C ILE A 60 -8.77 2.11 15.18
N PRO A 61 -7.71 1.41 14.76
CA PRO A 61 -6.54 1.23 15.59
C PRO A 61 -5.71 2.51 15.73
N TYR A 62 -5.03 2.63 16.86
CA TYR A 62 -3.87 3.51 16.99
C TYR A 62 -2.71 2.98 16.14
N ASN A 63 -1.86 3.86 15.61
CA ASN A 63 -0.76 3.47 14.71
C ASN A 63 0.49 2.96 15.43
N ILE A 64 0.67 3.26 16.72
CA ILE A 64 1.84 2.87 17.53
C ILE A 64 1.40 2.04 18.74
N ILE A 65 2.17 1.01 19.09
CA ILE A 65 1.94 0.17 20.28
C ILE A 65 3.26 -0.31 20.93
N ASP A 66 3.28 -0.35 22.26
CA ASP A 66 4.27 -1.12 23.04
C ASP A 66 3.88 -2.61 23.08
N LEU A 67 4.62 -3.47 22.38
CA LEU A 67 4.31 -4.91 22.24
C LEU A 67 4.36 -5.71 23.55
N ALA A 68 5.04 -5.20 24.58
CA ALA A 68 5.10 -5.86 25.89
C ALA A 68 3.97 -5.39 26.80
N ARG A 69 3.59 -4.10 26.72
CA ARG A 69 2.62 -3.48 27.66
C ARG A 69 1.21 -3.32 27.07
N GLY A 70 1.07 -3.33 25.76
CA GLY A 70 -0.19 -3.03 25.06
C GLY A 70 -0.58 -1.55 25.09
N ASN A 71 0.35 -0.65 25.46
CA ASN A 71 0.08 0.79 25.47
C ASN A 71 0.10 1.30 24.03
N ALA A 72 -1.08 1.61 23.47
CA ALA A 72 -1.22 2.09 22.11
C ALA A 72 -1.51 3.60 22.06
N HIS A 73 -0.98 4.29 21.05
CA HIS A 73 -1.17 5.73 20.84
C HIS A 73 -0.89 6.12 19.37
N ASN A 74 -1.24 7.35 19.00
CA ASN A 74 -0.89 7.92 17.69
C ASN A 74 0.34 8.83 17.78
N PRO A 75 1.12 8.98 16.69
CA PRO A 75 2.25 9.89 16.66
C PRO A 75 1.82 11.33 17.01
N GLY A 76 2.59 12.04 17.83
CA GLY A 76 2.19 13.36 18.34
C GLY A 76 1.89 14.41 17.26
N TRP A 77 2.48 14.27 16.07
CA TRP A 77 2.27 15.18 14.94
C TRP A 77 0.93 14.98 14.21
N THR A 78 0.22 13.87 14.43
CA THR A 78 -1.10 13.64 13.82
C THR A 78 -2.23 14.36 14.54
N GLY A 79 -1.96 14.97 15.71
CA GLY A 79 -3.01 15.59 16.52
C GLY A 79 -3.92 14.58 17.23
N GLY A 80 -3.54 13.30 17.25
CA GLY A 80 -4.31 12.21 17.86
C GLY A 80 -5.04 11.33 16.85
N ASP A 81 -5.02 11.67 15.57
CA ASP A 81 -5.65 10.90 14.50
C ASP A 81 -4.77 9.77 13.98
N SER A 82 -5.41 8.71 13.48
CA SER A 82 -4.76 7.55 12.89
C SER A 82 -4.57 7.75 11.40
N ILE A 83 -3.50 7.18 10.83
CA ILE A 83 -3.25 7.16 9.39
C ILE A 83 -4.19 6.13 8.74
N LEU A 84 -4.89 6.54 7.68
CA LEU A 84 -5.88 5.71 6.99
C LEU A 84 -5.26 4.45 6.39
N ALA A 85 -4.13 4.59 5.70
CA ALA A 85 -3.46 3.48 5.04
C ALA A 85 -3.01 2.43 6.05
N ASP A 86 -2.49 2.85 7.20
CA ASP A 86 -2.14 1.98 8.32
C ASP A 86 -3.36 1.18 8.78
N SER A 87 -4.42 1.88 9.19
CA SER A 87 -5.65 1.26 9.72
C SER A 87 -6.44 0.43 8.69
N GLY A 88 -6.25 0.70 7.41
CA GLY A 88 -6.95 0.07 6.28
C GLY A 88 -6.20 -1.07 5.60
N THR A 89 -5.00 -1.42 6.07
CA THR A 89 -4.12 -2.43 5.44
C THR A 89 -3.61 -3.46 6.45
N GLU A 90 -4.44 -3.85 7.41
CA GLU A 90 -4.14 -4.87 8.43
C GLU A 90 -5.09 -6.07 8.33
N GLN A 91 -6.10 -5.96 7.47
CA GLN A 91 -7.25 -6.86 7.42
C GLN A 91 -6.88 -8.23 6.86
N LEU A 92 -6.06 -8.29 5.81
CA LEU A 92 -5.73 -9.56 5.15
C LEU A 92 -4.98 -10.51 6.08
N GLU A 93 -3.99 -9.98 6.80
CA GLU A 93 -3.15 -10.73 7.72
C GLU A 93 -3.96 -11.28 8.90
N PHE A 94 -4.79 -10.43 9.52
CA PHE A 94 -5.61 -10.84 10.66
C PHE A 94 -6.74 -11.79 10.26
N ILE A 95 -7.38 -11.59 9.10
CA ILE A 95 -8.39 -12.52 8.57
C ILE A 95 -7.73 -13.87 8.24
N ALA A 96 -6.59 -13.87 7.56
CA ALA A 96 -5.84 -15.09 7.27
C ALA A 96 -5.43 -15.81 8.56
N LEU A 97 -4.98 -15.08 9.58
CA LEU A 97 -4.65 -15.66 10.89
C LEU A 97 -5.88 -16.32 11.54
N SER A 98 -7.05 -15.68 11.53
CA SER A 98 -8.30 -16.30 11.99
C SER A 98 -8.62 -17.58 11.22
N GLN A 99 -8.46 -17.60 9.89
CA GLN A 99 -8.70 -18.78 9.07
C GLN A 99 -7.74 -19.94 9.41
N ARG A 100 -6.47 -19.65 9.74
CA ARG A 100 -5.46 -20.68 10.05
C ARG A 100 -5.54 -21.18 11.48
N THR A 101 -5.92 -20.32 12.43
CA THR A 101 -5.99 -20.67 13.85
C THR A 101 -7.37 -21.15 14.29
N GLY A 102 -8.42 -20.80 13.54
CA GLY A 102 -9.81 -21.00 13.94
C GLY A 102 -10.30 -20.04 15.03
N ASP A 103 -9.47 -19.07 15.44
CA ASP A 103 -9.83 -18.05 16.44
C ASP A 103 -10.42 -16.81 15.74
N PRO A 104 -11.73 -16.53 15.87
CA PRO A 104 -12.38 -15.46 15.12
C PRO A 104 -11.99 -14.06 15.59
N LYS A 105 -11.34 -13.92 16.76
CA LYS A 105 -11.07 -12.61 17.37
C LYS A 105 -10.22 -11.70 16.48
N TYR A 106 -9.32 -12.25 15.66
CA TYR A 106 -8.44 -11.46 14.79
C TYR A 106 -9.26 -10.80 13.67
N GLN A 107 -10.04 -11.60 12.94
CA GLN A 107 -10.99 -11.13 11.94
C GLN A 107 -12.00 -10.14 12.53
N GLU A 108 -12.66 -10.50 13.63
CA GLU A 108 -13.66 -9.63 14.27
C GLU A 108 -13.08 -8.27 14.70
N LYS A 109 -11.78 -8.22 15.04
CA LYS A 109 -11.12 -6.97 15.43
C LYS A 109 -10.92 -6.05 14.23
N VAL A 110 -10.32 -6.55 13.15
CA VAL A 110 -9.99 -5.73 11.98
C VAL A 110 -11.21 -5.36 11.13
N GLU A 111 -12.27 -6.17 11.16
CA GLU A 111 -13.54 -5.84 10.50
C GLU A 111 -14.25 -4.64 11.15
N LYS A 112 -14.03 -4.37 12.44
CA LYS A 112 -14.58 -3.16 13.09
C LYS A 112 -14.05 -1.88 12.46
N ALA A 113 -12.79 -1.87 12.04
CA ALA A 113 -12.20 -0.73 11.34
C ALA A 113 -12.90 -0.48 9.99
N ILE A 114 -13.19 -1.55 9.22
CA ILE A 114 -13.96 -1.44 7.96
C ILE A 114 -15.35 -0.88 8.24
N VAL A 115 -16.04 -1.40 9.25
CA VAL A 115 -17.38 -0.93 9.64
C VAL A 115 -17.35 0.54 10.06
N ALA A 116 -16.32 0.97 10.79
CA ALA A 116 -16.16 2.37 11.19
C ALA A 116 -15.96 3.28 9.97
N LEU A 117 -15.05 2.91 9.06
CA LEU A 117 -14.77 3.66 7.83
C LEU A 117 -15.99 3.74 6.90
N ASN A 118 -16.79 2.68 6.84
CA ASN A 118 -17.98 2.66 6.00
C ASN A 118 -19.05 3.67 6.46
N LYS A 119 -19.13 4.00 7.76
CA LYS A 119 -20.11 4.96 8.29
C LYS A 119 -19.90 6.39 7.77
N THR A 120 -18.66 6.74 7.48
CA THR A 120 -18.24 8.07 7.04
C THR A 120 -17.72 8.05 5.59
N PHE A 121 -17.98 6.96 4.87
CA PHE A 121 -17.45 6.75 3.53
C PHE A 121 -17.99 7.81 2.56
N PRO A 122 -17.12 8.58 1.91
CA PRO A 122 -17.53 9.73 1.13
C PRO A 122 -18.16 9.30 -0.19
N ALA A 123 -19.14 10.07 -0.66
CA ALA A 123 -19.88 9.79 -1.89
C ALA A 123 -19.00 9.81 -3.16
N ASP A 124 -17.86 10.51 -3.12
CA ASP A 124 -16.87 10.53 -4.21
C ASP A 124 -15.83 9.39 -4.11
N GLY A 125 -15.91 8.56 -3.07
CA GLY A 125 -15.04 7.38 -2.87
C GLY A 125 -13.61 7.70 -2.46
N LEU A 126 -13.32 8.98 -2.17
CA LEU A 126 -12.00 9.49 -1.86
C LEU A 126 -11.85 9.78 -0.37
N VAL A 127 -11.28 8.82 0.36
CA VAL A 127 -11.11 8.94 1.82
C VAL A 127 -9.85 9.74 2.16
N PRO A 128 -9.95 10.77 3.01
CA PRO A 128 -8.77 11.52 3.47
C PRO A 128 -7.81 10.70 4.34
N ILE A 129 -6.53 11.08 4.36
CA ILE A 129 -5.44 10.29 4.98
C ILE A 129 -5.47 10.20 6.51
N TYR A 130 -6.15 11.09 7.23
CA TYR A 130 -6.27 11.03 8.69
C TYR A 130 -7.67 10.59 9.08
N VAL A 131 -7.77 9.70 10.06
CA VAL A 131 -9.04 9.20 10.59
C VAL A 131 -9.03 9.21 12.10
N ASN A 132 -10.07 9.78 12.69
CA ASN A 132 -10.18 9.89 14.13
C ASN A 132 -10.51 8.54 14.79
N PRO A 133 -9.69 8.04 15.72
CA PRO A 133 -9.94 6.75 16.36
C PRO A 133 -11.12 6.75 17.34
N ASN A 134 -11.66 7.91 17.73
CA ASN A 134 -12.81 7.99 18.63
C ASN A 134 -14.14 7.88 17.88
N ASP A 135 -14.27 8.52 16.72
CA ASP A 135 -15.56 8.61 16.01
C ASP A 135 -15.54 8.12 14.55
N GLY A 136 -14.36 7.87 13.97
CA GLY A 136 -14.21 7.39 12.60
C GLY A 136 -14.34 8.46 11.52
N THR A 137 -14.35 9.75 11.88
CA THR A 137 -14.35 10.86 10.91
C THR A 137 -12.98 11.01 10.24
N ALA A 138 -12.96 11.33 8.95
CA ALA A 138 -11.72 11.45 8.16
C ALA A 138 -11.48 12.88 7.64
N TYR A 139 -10.22 13.34 7.63
CA TYR A 139 -9.80 14.65 7.10
C TYR A 139 -8.37 14.63 6.54
N GLY A 140 -7.98 15.69 5.82
CA GLY A 140 -6.63 15.85 5.26
C GLY A 140 -6.58 15.76 3.73
N THR A 141 -5.37 15.59 3.20
CA THR A 141 -5.13 15.31 1.78
C THR A 141 -5.66 13.91 1.45
N ILE A 142 -6.10 13.72 0.22
CA ILE A 142 -6.51 12.42 -0.32
C ILE A 142 -5.39 11.90 -1.21
N THR A 143 -4.92 10.71 -0.90
CA THR A 143 -4.05 9.87 -1.72
C THR A 143 -4.73 8.51 -1.91
N PHE A 144 -4.41 7.78 -2.97
CA PHE A 144 -5.11 6.54 -3.28
C PHE A 144 -4.39 5.30 -2.72
N GLY A 145 -5.14 4.38 -2.09
CA GLY A 145 -4.68 3.16 -1.39
C GLY A 145 -5.74 2.04 -1.42
N ALA A 146 -5.48 0.89 -0.80
CA ALA A 146 -6.39 -0.27 -0.83
C ALA A 146 -7.56 -0.18 0.17
N MET A 147 -8.77 -0.64 -0.19
CA MET A 147 -9.95 -0.75 0.69
C MET A 147 -10.93 -1.88 0.28
N GLY A 148 -11.72 -2.34 1.26
CA GLY A 148 -12.67 -3.48 1.21
C GLY A 148 -14.08 -3.20 0.64
N ASP A 149 -14.92 -4.26 0.64
CA ASP A 149 -16.27 -4.48 0.03
C ASP A 149 -16.49 -3.97 -1.42
N ARG A 150 -17.33 -4.66 -2.21
CA ARG A 150 -17.52 -4.37 -3.64
C ARG A 150 -18.06 -2.95 -3.87
N ASP A 151 -19.00 -2.48 -3.07
CA ASP A 151 -19.60 -1.15 -3.27
C ASP A 151 -18.61 -0.01 -2.96
N MET A 152 -17.84 -0.15 -1.88
CA MET A 152 -16.75 0.75 -1.54
C MET A 152 -15.68 0.73 -2.63
N TRP A 153 -15.26 -0.46 -3.09
CA TRP A 153 -14.36 -0.62 -4.23
C TRP A 153 -14.86 0.13 -5.48
N GLU A 154 -16.10 -0.09 -5.91
CA GLU A 154 -16.65 0.58 -7.10
C GLU A 154 -16.69 2.10 -6.96
N THR A 155 -16.95 2.59 -5.75
CA THR A 155 -17.01 4.03 -5.48
C THR A 155 -15.60 4.63 -5.45
N SER A 156 -14.66 3.98 -4.78
CA SER A 156 -13.24 4.37 -4.78
C SER A 156 -12.63 4.30 -6.17
N MET A 157 -13.03 3.36 -7.02
CA MET A 157 -12.62 3.30 -8.42
C MET A 157 -13.09 4.52 -9.22
N LYS A 158 -14.33 5.00 -9.01
CA LYS A 158 -14.80 6.26 -9.61
C LYS A 158 -13.99 7.45 -9.09
N GLY A 159 -13.70 7.47 -7.79
CA GLY A 159 -12.83 8.46 -7.17
C GLY A 159 -11.45 8.49 -7.82
N LEU A 160 -10.78 7.33 -7.95
CA LEU A 160 -9.49 7.18 -8.60
C LEU A 160 -9.49 7.70 -10.03
N VAL A 161 -10.47 7.29 -10.84
CA VAL A 161 -10.60 7.74 -12.23
C VAL A 161 -10.74 9.25 -12.33
N SER A 162 -11.41 9.89 -11.35
CA SER A 162 -11.53 11.36 -11.30
C SER A 162 -10.20 12.09 -11.08
N LEU A 163 -9.21 11.41 -10.48
CA LEU A 163 -7.86 11.92 -10.23
C LEU A 163 -6.92 11.73 -11.42
N ILE A 164 -7.31 10.97 -12.44
CA ILE A 164 -6.45 10.71 -13.61
C ILE A 164 -6.32 11.95 -14.48
N ARG A 165 -5.10 12.34 -14.79
CA ARG A 165 -4.75 13.37 -15.78
C ARG A 165 -3.75 12.82 -16.79
N ARG A 166 -3.47 13.58 -17.85
CA ARG A 166 -2.48 13.24 -18.88
C ARG A 166 -1.55 14.40 -19.12
N SER A 167 -0.25 14.12 -19.19
CA SER A 167 0.79 15.11 -19.41
C SER A 167 0.79 15.66 -20.85
N SER A 168 1.60 16.67 -21.10
CA SER A 168 1.89 17.15 -22.46
C SER A 168 3.41 17.32 -22.61
N PRO A 169 4.03 16.91 -23.74
CA PRO A 169 3.37 16.49 -24.99
C PRO A 169 3.06 14.98 -25.11
N SER A 170 3.66 14.12 -24.30
CA SER A 170 3.64 12.67 -24.53
C SER A 170 2.41 11.95 -23.97
N SER A 171 1.48 12.68 -23.33
CA SER A 171 0.21 12.13 -22.82
C SER A 171 0.36 11.01 -21.78
N PHE A 172 1.39 11.07 -20.92
CA PHE A 172 1.54 10.13 -19.81
C PHE A 172 0.36 10.24 -18.86
N ALA A 173 -0.33 9.13 -18.57
CA ALA A 173 -1.39 9.11 -17.58
C ALA A 173 -0.79 9.12 -16.17
N TYR A 174 -1.32 9.95 -15.27
CA TYR A 174 -0.86 10.02 -13.88
C TYR A 174 -2.02 10.26 -12.91
N ILE A 175 -1.82 9.90 -11.65
CA ILE A 175 -2.80 10.08 -10.57
C ILE A 175 -2.43 11.34 -9.80
N CYS A 176 -3.29 12.36 -9.83
CA CYS A 176 -3.11 13.58 -9.04
C CYS A 176 -3.40 13.34 -7.55
N GLU A 177 -2.79 14.16 -6.70
CA GLU A 177 -3.23 14.33 -5.32
C GLU A 177 -4.40 15.32 -5.24
N LYS A 178 -5.30 15.14 -4.27
CA LYS A 178 -6.44 16.05 -4.03
C LYS A 178 -6.40 16.56 -2.59
N THR A 179 -6.46 17.88 -2.42
CA THR A 179 -6.70 18.50 -1.11
C THR A 179 -7.95 19.36 -1.20
N ARG A 180 -9.02 18.94 -0.52
CA ARG A 180 -10.36 19.55 -0.67
C ARG A 180 -10.77 19.59 -2.15
N GLU A 181 -10.96 20.76 -2.74
CA GLU A 181 -11.34 20.93 -4.14
C GLU A 181 -10.15 21.12 -5.10
N THR A 182 -8.93 21.20 -4.56
CA THR A 182 -7.74 21.50 -5.36
C THR A 182 -6.99 20.23 -5.72
N LEU A 183 -6.70 20.06 -7.01
CA LEU A 183 -5.82 19.01 -7.50
C LEU A 183 -4.38 19.51 -7.58
N THR A 184 -3.45 18.62 -7.24
CA THR A 184 -2.02 18.84 -7.38
C THR A 184 -1.48 17.83 -8.39
N ASP A 185 -0.86 18.33 -9.45
CA ASP A 185 -0.24 17.54 -10.51
C ASP A 185 1.10 16.94 -10.04
N LYS A 186 0.99 16.05 -9.06
CA LYS A 186 2.06 15.30 -8.41
C LYS A 186 1.63 13.84 -8.31
N MET A 187 2.57 12.93 -8.55
CA MET A 187 2.39 11.50 -8.34
C MET A 187 3.63 10.94 -7.65
N ASP A 188 3.42 10.22 -6.55
CA ASP A 188 4.48 9.52 -5.83
C ASP A 188 4.78 8.17 -6.50
N GLU A 189 6.01 7.69 -6.38
CA GLU A 189 6.39 6.33 -6.84
C GLU A 189 5.55 5.27 -6.11
N LEU A 190 5.18 5.53 -4.85
CA LEU A 190 4.19 4.76 -4.11
C LEU A 190 2.90 4.51 -4.92
N ALA A 191 2.39 5.49 -5.66
CA ALA A 191 1.15 5.35 -6.43
C ALA A 191 1.31 4.37 -7.62
N CYS A 192 2.52 3.91 -7.92
CA CYS A 192 2.80 2.90 -8.94
C CYS A 192 2.39 1.48 -8.55
N PHE A 193 1.79 1.24 -7.38
CA PHE A 193 1.06 0.00 -7.08
C PHE A 193 -0.29 -0.06 -7.84
N ALA A 194 -0.88 1.09 -8.16
CA ALA A 194 -2.23 1.20 -8.72
C ALA A 194 -2.41 0.47 -10.07
N PRO A 195 -1.46 0.47 -11.02
CA PRO A 195 -1.57 -0.34 -12.23
C PRO A 195 -1.80 -1.82 -11.96
N GLY A 196 -1.02 -2.44 -11.06
CA GLY A 196 -1.19 -3.84 -10.68
C GLY A 196 -2.53 -4.10 -10.02
N MET A 197 -2.95 -3.21 -9.11
CA MET A 197 -4.25 -3.25 -8.47
C MET A 197 -5.41 -3.15 -9.48
N LEU A 198 -5.32 -2.24 -10.45
CA LEU A 198 -6.31 -2.07 -11.53
C LEU A 198 -6.37 -3.32 -12.42
N ALA A 199 -5.21 -3.84 -12.83
CA ALA A 199 -5.13 -5.03 -13.66
C ALA A 199 -5.79 -6.23 -12.94
N LEU A 200 -5.46 -6.44 -11.66
CA LEU A 200 -6.05 -7.51 -10.85
C LEU A 200 -7.56 -7.33 -10.68
N GLY A 201 -8.01 -6.12 -10.32
CA GLY A 201 -9.42 -5.78 -10.14
C GLY A 201 -10.25 -5.92 -11.42
N SER A 202 -9.65 -5.73 -12.60
CA SER A 202 -10.34 -5.86 -13.90
C SER A 202 -10.97 -7.25 -14.11
N SER A 203 -10.41 -8.30 -13.49
CA SER A 203 -10.94 -9.67 -13.57
C SER A 203 -12.35 -9.82 -12.99
N GLY A 204 -12.76 -8.91 -12.10
CA GLY A 204 -14.08 -8.86 -11.48
C GLY A 204 -15.17 -8.17 -12.32
N TYR A 205 -14.87 -7.80 -13.58
CA TYR A 205 -15.77 -7.07 -14.47
C TYR A 205 -16.08 -7.82 -15.77
N GLY A 206 -17.17 -7.42 -16.45
CA GLY A 206 -17.47 -7.91 -17.80
C GLY A 206 -16.42 -7.46 -18.83
N LYS A 207 -16.25 -8.22 -19.92
CA LYS A 207 -15.17 -8.05 -20.93
C LYS A 207 -14.92 -6.61 -21.38
N VAL A 208 -15.98 -5.83 -21.62
CA VAL A 208 -15.86 -4.44 -22.10
C VAL A 208 -15.25 -3.54 -21.05
N GLU A 209 -15.72 -3.64 -19.80
CA GLU A 209 -15.26 -2.80 -18.71
C GLU A 209 -13.87 -3.24 -18.22
N ALA A 210 -13.64 -4.55 -18.12
CA ALA A 210 -12.34 -5.13 -17.83
C ALA A 210 -11.26 -4.59 -18.81
N LYS A 211 -11.57 -4.50 -20.11
CA LYS A 211 -10.64 -3.95 -21.11
C LYS A 211 -10.33 -2.48 -20.88
N LYS A 212 -11.29 -1.66 -20.45
CA LYS A 212 -11.04 -0.24 -20.15
C LYS A 212 -10.15 -0.07 -18.92
N ILE A 213 -10.44 -0.81 -17.86
CA ILE A 213 -9.64 -0.80 -16.62
C ILE A 213 -8.21 -1.26 -16.92
N LEU A 214 -8.06 -2.34 -17.69
CA LEU A 214 -6.76 -2.84 -18.10
C LEU A 214 -6.01 -1.81 -18.96
N SER A 215 -6.66 -1.15 -19.92
CA SER A 215 -6.03 -0.08 -20.70
C SER A 215 -5.51 1.07 -19.83
N LEU A 216 -6.27 1.48 -18.81
CA LEU A 216 -5.81 2.49 -17.85
C LEU A 216 -4.61 1.99 -17.03
N ALA A 217 -4.64 0.72 -16.60
CA ALA A 217 -3.51 0.09 -15.91
C ALA A 217 -2.24 0.10 -16.79
N GLU A 218 -2.35 -0.25 -18.06
CA GLU A 218 -1.22 -0.23 -19.00
C GLU A 218 -0.66 1.19 -19.20
N GLU A 219 -1.53 2.20 -19.31
CA GLU A 219 -1.13 3.60 -19.42
C GLU A 219 -0.40 4.12 -18.17
N LEU A 220 -0.89 3.79 -16.98
CA LEU A 220 -0.24 4.17 -15.72
C LEU A 220 1.08 3.44 -15.50
N ALA A 221 1.15 2.14 -15.84
CA ALA A 221 2.39 1.38 -15.77
C ALA A 221 3.45 1.91 -16.74
N TRP A 222 3.03 2.41 -17.91
CA TRP A 222 3.93 3.10 -18.83
C TRP A 222 4.53 4.36 -18.21
N THR A 223 3.72 5.18 -17.52
CA THR A 223 4.22 6.34 -16.77
C THR A 223 5.20 5.93 -15.67
N CYS A 224 4.85 4.95 -14.86
CA CYS A 224 5.70 4.44 -13.78
C CYS A 224 7.04 3.88 -14.29
N TYR A 225 7.05 3.13 -15.39
CA TYR A 225 8.29 2.71 -16.02
C TYR A 225 9.12 3.92 -16.51
N ASN A 226 8.48 4.98 -17.00
CA ASN A 226 9.18 6.19 -17.44
C ASN A 226 9.70 7.06 -16.30
N PHE A 227 9.22 6.90 -15.06
CA PHE A 227 9.89 7.47 -13.88
C PHE A 227 11.34 6.99 -13.82
N TYR A 228 11.57 5.69 -13.97
CA TYR A 228 12.91 5.12 -14.05
C TYR A 228 13.66 5.64 -15.28
N GLN A 229 13.03 5.68 -16.45
CA GLN A 229 13.72 6.11 -17.68
C GLN A 229 14.14 7.57 -17.68
N SER A 230 13.43 8.43 -16.93
CA SER A 230 13.69 9.86 -16.85
C SER A 230 14.98 10.23 -16.10
N THR A 231 15.54 9.31 -15.31
CA THR A 231 16.74 9.57 -14.49
C THR A 231 18.00 8.99 -15.14
N GLN A 232 19.16 9.55 -14.79
CA GLN A 232 20.45 9.08 -15.30
C GLN A 232 20.80 7.67 -14.79
N THR A 233 20.46 7.37 -13.54
CA THR A 233 20.70 6.07 -12.89
C THR A 233 19.77 4.99 -13.39
N LYS A 234 18.67 5.36 -14.06
CA LYS A 234 17.56 4.47 -14.40
C LYS A 234 16.84 3.91 -13.18
N LEU A 235 16.83 4.69 -12.10
CA LEU A 235 16.08 4.44 -10.87
C LEU A 235 15.13 5.62 -10.62
N ALA A 236 13.88 5.34 -10.26
CA ALA A 236 12.91 6.39 -9.99
C ALA A 236 13.25 7.18 -8.73
N GLY A 237 12.96 8.48 -8.71
CA GLY A 237 12.86 9.24 -7.46
C GLY A 237 11.54 8.93 -6.73
N GLU A 238 11.34 9.49 -5.53
CA GLU A 238 10.13 9.23 -4.76
C GLU A 238 8.86 9.88 -5.31
N ASN A 239 8.98 11.00 -6.02
CA ASN A 239 7.81 11.68 -6.59
C ASN A 239 8.15 12.50 -7.82
N TYR A 240 7.11 12.74 -8.61
CA TYR A 240 7.17 13.40 -9.90
C TYR A 240 6.10 14.49 -10.01
N LEU A 241 6.49 15.62 -10.56
CA LEU A 241 5.64 16.76 -10.86
C LEU A 241 5.34 16.82 -12.37
N PHE A 242 4.09 17.11 -12.71
CA PHE A 242 3.58 17.17 -14.08
C PHE A 242 3.19 18.61 -14.41
N ASN A 243 4.15 19.40 -14.90
CA ASN A 243 3.93 20.81 -15.20
C ASN A 243 3.40 21.01 -16.64
N PRO A 244 2.58 22.04 -16.91
CA PRO A 244 2.11 22.33 -18.26
C PRO A 244 3.26 22.44 -19.29
N GLY A 245 3.15 21.69 -20.38
CA GLY A 245 4.16 21.68 -21.46
C GLY A 245 5.42 20.86 -21.17
N ARG A 246 5.45 20.10 -20.07
CA ARG A 246 6.51 19.13 -19.75
C ARG A 246 5.88 17.81 -19.28
N ASP A 247 6.45 16.69 -19.71
CA ASP A 247 5.91 15.38 -19.33
C ASP A 247 6.05 15.06 -17.85
N MET A 248 7.27 15.04 -17.32
CA MET A 248 7.51 14.77 -15.90
C MET A 248 8.83 15.40 -15.45
N SER A 249 8.87 15.80 -14.18
CA SER A 249 10.09 16.25 -13.51
C SER A 249 10.19 15.61 -12.14
N VAL A 250 11.36 15.08 -11.82
CA VAL A 250 11.64 14.51 -10.50
C VAL A 250 11.50 15.62 -9.45
N GLY A 251 10.63 15.42 -8.46
CA GLY A 251 10.51 16.32 -7.31
C GLY A 251 11.51 15.93 -6.23
N THR A 252 11.36 14.72 -5.68
CA THR A 252 12.29 14.14 -4.70
C THR A 252 13.12 13.04 -5.35
N THR A 253 14.45 13.17 -5.28
CA THR A 253 15.39 12.39 -6.11
C THR A 253 15.85 11.08 -5.49
N TRP A 254 15.68 10.90 -4.18
CA TRP A 254 16.16 9.68 -3.54
C TRP A 254 15.34 8.46 -3.96
N ASN A 255 15.97 7.29 -3.91
CA ASN A 255 15.37 6.00 -4.18
C ASN A 255 15.68 5.06 -3.02
N ILE A 256 14.65 4.51 -2.37
CA ILE A 256 14.80 3.61 -1.23
C ILE A 256 14.47 2.15 -1.55
N LEU A 257 14.73 1.73 -2.80
CA LEU A 257 14.52 0.35 -3.28
C LEU A 257 13.05 -0.09 -3.25
N ARG A 258 12.17 0.85 -3.61
CA ARG A 258 10.72 0.69 -3.67
C ARG A 258 10.25 -0.38 -4.68
N PRO A 259 9.28 -1.25 -4.32
CA PRO A 259 8.82 -2.32 -5.20
C PRO A 259 7.63 -1.98 -6.12
N GLU A 260 6.95 -0.86 -5.93
CA GLU A 260 5.59 -0.61 -6.42
C GLU A 260 5.50 -0.72 -7.95
N THR A 261 6.48 -0.16 -8.67
CA THR A 261 6.55 -0.30 -10.12
C THR A 261 6.73 -1.75 -10.56
N VAL A 262 7.67 -2.50 -9.96
CA VAL A 262 7.92 -3.91 -10.37
C VAL A 262 6.79 -4.85 -9.96
N GLU A 263 6.07 -4.55 -8.87
CA GLU A 263 4.84 -5.23 -8.47
C GLU A 263 3.76 -5.11 -9.56
N SER A 264 3.51 -3.89 -10.03
CA SER A 264 2.57 -3.64 -11.11
C SER A 264 2.92 -4.36 -12.41
N LEU A 265 4.21 -4.38 -12.77
CA LEU A 265 4.70 -5.11 -13.94
C LEU A 265 4.46 -6.62 -13.82
N PHE A 266 4.62 -7.19 -12.62
CA PHE A 266 4.34 -8.60 -12.37
C PHE A 266 2.86 -8.95 -12.64
N TYR A 267 1.92 -8.17 -12.09
CA TYR A 267 0.49 -8.42 -12.31
C TYR A 267 0.09 -8.25 -13.77
N LEU A 268 0.58 -7.20 -14.44
CA LEU A 268 0.31 -6.97 -15.85
C LEU A 268 0.85 -8.11 -16.72
N TRP A 269 2.08 -8.57 -16.49
CA TRP A 269 2.61 -9.73 -17.20
C TRP A 269 1.76 -10.99 -16.96
N ARG A 270 1.43 -11.29 -15.70
CA ARG A 270 0.63 -12.47 -15.33
C ARG A 270 -0.74 -12.50 -16.00
N LEU A 271 -1.39 -11.35 -16.13
CA LEU A 271 -2.76 -11.24 -16.62
C LEU A 271 -2.84 -11.07 -18.14
N THR A 272 -1.84 -10.45 -18.76
CA THR A 272 -1.86 -10.16 -20.21
C THR A 272 -0.98 -11.10 -21.04
N GLY A 273 0.05 -11.71 -20.43
CA GLY A 273 1.09 -12.44 -21.14
C GLY A 273 2.05 -11.55 -21.95
N ASN A 274 1.94 -10.22 -21.85
CA ASN A 274 2.80 -9.30 -22.58
C ASN A 274 4.21 -9.29 -21.98
N VAL A 275 5.18 -9.80 -22.74
CA VAL A 275 6.57 -9.98 -22.30
C VAL A 275 7.32 -8.66 -22.08
N THR A 276 6.84 -7.55 -22.65
CA THR A 276 7.41 -6.21 -22.46
C THR A 276 7.55 -5.85 -20.97
N TYR A 277 6.60 -6.27 -20.12
CA TYR A 277 6.67 -5.98 -18.69
C TYR A 277 7.81 -6.74 -17.98
N GLN A 278 8.21 -7.91 -18.49
CA GLN A 278 9.40 -8.62 -18.00
C GLN A 278 10.67 -7.90 -18.43
N GLU A 279 10.73 -7.40 -19.67
CA GLU A 279 11.85 -6.61 -20.17
C GLU A 279 12.04 -5.31 -19.36
N TRP A 280 10.94 -4.62 -19.05
CA TRP A 280 10.95 -3.44 -18.19
C TRP A 280 11.44 -3.77 -16.77
N GLY A 281 10.94 -4.86 -16.18
CA GLY A 281 11.42 -5.34 -14.88
C GLY A 281 12.91 -5.68 -14.88
N TRP A 282 13.40 -6.30 -15.97
CA TRP A 282 14.81 -6.60 -16.15
C TRP A 282 15.68 -5.34 -16.25
N ASN A 283 15.22 -4.33 -16.99
CA ASN A 283 15.92 -3.05 -17.09
C ASN A 283 16.04 -2.35 -15.72
N ILE A 284 14.97 -2.39 -14.92
CA ILE A 284 14.98 -1.86 -13.55
C ILE A 284 15.96 -2.65 -12.67
N PHE A 285 15.93 -3.98 -12.74
CA PHE A 285 16.86 -4.84 -12.00
C PHE A 285 18.33 -4.54 -12.36
N GLN A 286 18.65 -4.37 -13.65
CA GLN A 286 20.00 -3.98 -14.07
C GLN A 286 20.41 -2.61 -13.53
N ALA A 287 19.48 -1.68 -13.37
CA ALA A 287 19.75 -0.39 -12.74
C ALA A 287 20.06 -0.54 -11.24
N PHE A 288 19.34 -1.41 -10.52
CA PHE A 288 19.67 -1.74 -9.13
C PHE A 288 21.03 -2.42 -8.99
N GLU A 289 21.34 -3.41 -9.85
CA GLU A 289 22.66 -4.06 -9.86
C GLU A 289 23.81 -3.07 -10.06
N LYS A 290 23.61 -2.11 -10.95
CA LYS A 290 24.64 -1.14 -11.30
C LYS A 290 24.86 -0.07 -10.23
N ASN A 291 23.79 0.42 -9.61
CA ASN A 291 23.86 1.64 -8.79
C ASN A 291 23.66 1.39 -7.29
N CYS A 292 22.95 0.33 -6.89
CA CYS A 292 22.58 0.09 -5.50
C CYS A 292 23.38 -1.03 -4.84
N ARG A 293 24.00 -1.92 -5.62
CA ARG A 293 24.75 -3.06 -5.12
C ARG A 293 26.06 -2.63 -4.45
N ILE A 294 26.27 -3.11 -3.23
CA ILE A 294 27.52 -3.03 -2.48
C ILE A 294 28.00 -4.45 -2.13
N GLU A 295 29.21 -4.58 -1.59
CA GLU A 295 29.78 -5.90 -1.24
C GLU A 295 28.87 -6.71 -0.29
N SER A 296 28.20 -6.03 0.65
CA SER A 296 27.38 -6.64 1.70
C SER A 296 25.87 -6.67 1.42
N GLY A 297 25.41 -6.20 0.26
CA GLY A 297 23.98 -6.14 -0.05
C GLY A 297 23.60 -5.01 -1.01
N TYR A 298 22.50 -4.32 -0.72
CA TYR A 298 21.98 -3.20 -1.51
C TYR A 298 21.69 -2.00 -0.61
N VAL A 299 21.88 -0.80 -1.15
CA VAL A 299 21.59 0.47 -0.48
C VAL A 299 20.78 1.38 -1.40
N GLY A 300 19.89 2.18 -0.81
CA GLY A 300 19.20 3.25 -1.52
C GLY A 300 20.16 4.35 -1.97
N LEU A 301 19.67 5.24 -2.84
CA LEU A 301 20.40 6.40 -3.33
C LEU A 301 19.75 7.66 -2.78
N THR A 302 20.56 8.61 -2.30
CA THR A 302 20.11 9.91 -1.78
C THR A 302 20.56 11.06 -2.66
#